data_AF-A0A1Q8QRG5-F1
#
_entry.id   AF-A0A1Q8QRG5-F1
#
_cell.length_a   1.000
_cell.length_b   1.000
_cell.length_c   1.000
_cell.angle_alpha   90.00
_cell.angle_beta   90.00
_cell.angle_gamma   90.00
#
_symmetry.space_group_name_H-M   'P 1'
#
loop_
_entity.id
_entity.type
_entity.pdbx_description
1 polymer ?
#
loop_
_entity_poly.entity_id
_entity_poly.type
_entity_poly.pdbx_seq_one_letter_code
_entity_poly.pdbx_strand_id
1 'polypeptide(L)'
;MQKYVANRQYMTLIKASQVMGMEPVPGELVMHHAARDGFDHRRVKIGKLSFYLLKTEEMSSGLKKRYQEFKEMMAQDLSKSLTQ
;
A
#
# COMPACT_ATOMS: atom_id res chain seq x y z
N MET A 1 4.34 -0.28 -22.43
CA MET A 1 3.09 -1.05 -22.17
C MET A 1 2.99 -1.58 -20.75
N GLN A 2 4.01 -2.28 -20.22
CA GLN A 2 3.98 -2.83 -18.84
C GLN A 2 3.81 -1.77 -17.73
N LYS A 3 4.49 -0.62 -17.83
CA LYS A 3 4.37 0.48 -16.84
C LYS A 3 2.95 1.05 -16.74
N TYR A 4 2.25 1.17 -17.87
CA TYR A 4 0.87 1.64 -17.92
C TYR A 4 -0.11 0.65 -17.25
N VAL A 5 0.03 -0.64 -17.54
CA VAL A 5 -0.81 -1.71 -16.95
C VAL A 5 -0.61 -1.78 -15.44
N ALA A 6 0.64 -1.76 -14.98
CA ALA A 6 0.96 -1.76 -13.55
C ALA A 6 0.39 -0.52 -12.83
N ASN A 7 0.53 0.67 -13.41
CA ASN A 7 -0.05 1.91 -12.85
C ASN A 7 -1.58 1.82 -12.77
N ARG A 8 -2.24 1.30 -13.81
CA ARG A 8 -3.70 1.14 -13.81
C ARG A 8 -4.18 0.14 -12.76
N GLN A 9 -3.46 -0.97 -12.59
CA GLN A 9 -3.72 -1.95 -11.53
C GLN A 9 -3.56 -1.34 -10.14
N TYR A 10 -2.50 -0.55 -9.91
CA TYR A 10 -2.27 0.15 -8.65
C TYR A 10 -3.38 1.18 -8.35
N MET A 11 -3.76 2.00 -9.34
CA MET A 11 -4.87 2.94 -9.17
C MET A 11 -6.21 2.24 -8.91
N THR A 12 -6.41 1.06 -9.50
CA THR A 12 -7.60 0.24 -9.25
C THR A 12 -7.60 -0.29 -7.81
N LEU A 13 -6.44 -0.73 -7.31
CA LEU A 13 -6.28 -1.17 -5.92
C LEU A 13 -6.62 -0.04 -4.94
N ILE A 14 -6.10 1.17 -5.15
CA ILE A 14 -6.42 2.35 -4.30
C ILE A 14 -7.92 2.64 -4.30
N LYS A 15 -8.56 2.66 -5.47
CA LYS A 15 -10.00 2.94 -5.56
C LYS A 15 -10.83 1.86 -4.87
N ALA A 16 -10.48 0.59 -5.05
CA ALA A 16 -11.16 -0.53 -4.39
C ALA A 16 -10.97 -0.49 -2.86
N SER A 17 -9.75 -0.18 -2.41
CA SER A 17 -9.43 -0.12 -0.98
C SER A 17 -10.24 0.97 -0.26
N GLN A 18 -10.45 2.12 -0.90
CA GLN A 18 -11.32 3.19 -0.40
C GLN A 18 -12.76 2.73 -0.19
N VAL A 19 -13.33 2.00 -1.15
CA VAL A 19 -14.70 1.45 -1.05
C VAL A 19 -14.80 0.40 0.07
N MET A 20 -13.76 -0.41 0.24
CA MET A 20 -13.72 -1.47 1.25
C MET A 20 -13.37 -0.96 2.66
N GLY A 21 -13.01 0.31 2.82
CA GLY A 21 -12.53 0.85 4.09
C GLY A 21 -11.20 0.25 4.54
N MET A 22 -10.34 -0.12 3.58
CA MET A 22 -9.03 -0.71 3.82
C MET A 22 -7.93 0.11 3.17
N GLU A 23 -6.74 0.00 3.74
CA GLU A 23 -5.51 0.62 3.28
C GLU A 23 -4.64 -0.41 2.55
N PRO A 24 -4.13 -0.11 1.34
CA PRO A 24 -3.22 -0.99 0.61
C PRO A 24 -1.79 -0.74 1.10
N VAL A 25 -1.41 -1.39 2.20
CA VAL A 25 -0.10 -1.23 2.83
C VAL A 25 0.96 -1.99 2.05
N PRO A 26 2.06 -1.36 1.59
CA PRO A 26 3.15 -2.07 0.93
C PRO A 26 3.72 -3.18 1.81
N GLY A 27 3.93 -4.36 1.24
CA GLY A 27 4.44 -5.53 1.96
C GLY A 27 5.83 -5.31 2.58
N GLU A 28 6.61 -4.40 2.00
CA GLU A 28 7.91 -3.95 2.52
C GLU A 28 7.79 -3.29 3.91
N LEU A 29 6.63 -2.69 4.25
CA LEU A 29 6.40 -2.04 5.54
C LEU A 29 5.89 -3.00 6.62
N VAL A 30 5.25 -4.10 6.21
CA VAL A 30 4.63 -5.09 7.09
C VAL A 30 5.68 -6.03 7.73
N MET A 31 6.91 -6.05 7.23
CA MET A 31 8.01 -6.92 7.68
C MET A 31 7.65 -8.43 7.65
N HIS A 32 8.57 -9.30 8.09
CA HIS A 32 8.37 -10.76 8.14
C HIS A 32 7.24 -11.23 9.08
N HIS A 33 6.50 -10.32 9.72
CA HIS A 33 5.45 -10.65 10.68
C HIS A 33 4.05 -10.71 10.08
N ALA A 34 3.87 -10.42 8.78
CA ALA A 34 2.55 -10.49 8.13
C ALA A 34 1.81 -11.83 8.33
N ALA A 35 2.55 -12.96 8.32
CA ALA A 35 1.99 -14.28 8.59
C ALA A 35 1.65 -14.49 10.08
N ARG A 36 2.46 -13.92 10.98
CA ARG A 36 2.22 -13.96 12.44
C ARG A 36 1.00 -13.13 12.82
N ASP A 37 0.80 -12.00 12.15
CA ASP A 37 -0.31 -11.08 12.38
C ASP A 37 -1.59 -11.54 11.66
N GLY A 38 -1.55 -12.69 10.98
CA GLY A 38 -2.71 -13.31 10.33
C GLY A 38 -3.10 -12.68 8.99
N PHE A 39 -2.28 -11.79 8.42
CA PHE A 39 -2.62 -11.03 7.22
C PHE A 39 -2.23 -11.70 5.89
N ASP A 40 -1.61 -12.88 5.90
CA ASP A 40 -1.10 -13.53 4.67
C ASP A 40 -2.19 -13.73 3.59
N HIS A 41 -3.43 -14.02 4.01
CA HIS A 41 -4.58 -14.18 3.12
C HIS A 41 -5.11 -12.86 2.51
N ARG A 42 -4.65 -11.70 3.00
CA ARG A 42 -5.06 -10.36 2.54
C ARG A 42 -4.01 -9.71 1.64
N ARG A 43 -3.06 -10.52 1.15
CA ARG A 43 -1.99 -10.07 0.25
C ARG A 43 -2.47 -9.99 -1.20
N VAL A 44 -2.28 -8.84 -1.82
CA VAL A 44 -2.48 -8.57 -3.25
C VAL A 44 -1.14 -8.32 -3.92
N LYS A 45 -0.88 -8.95 -5.06
CA LYS A 45 0.34 -8.73 -5.86
C LYS A 45 0.03 -7.93 -7.12
N ILE A 46 0.83 -6.91 -7.41
CA ILE A 46 0.78 -6.12 -8.63
C ILE A 46 2.17 -6.09 -9.25
N GLY A 47 2.36 -6.87 -10.32
CA GLY A 47 3.69 -7.09 -10.89
C GLY A 47 4.63 -7.72 -9.85
N LYS A 48 5.75 -7.02 -9.55
CA LYS A 48 6.71 -7.44 -8.51
C LYS A 48 6.38 -6.90 -7.11
N LEU A 49 5.42 -5.97 -7.00
CA LEU A 49 5.04 -5.35 -5.73
C LEU A 49 3.99 -6.20 -5.02
N SER A 50 4.04 -6.17 -3.69
CA SER A 50 3.05 -6.82 -2.84
C SER A 50 2.45 -5.79 -1.89
N PHE A 51 1.14 -5.91 -1.66
CA PHE A 51 0.37 -5.06 -0.77
C PHE A 51 -0.46 -5.93 0.14
N TYR A 52 -0.70 -5.50 1.36
CA TYR A 52 -1.67 -6.08 2.28
C TYR A 52 -2.82 -5.12 2.45
N LEU A 53 -4.05 -5.60 2.28
CA LEU A 53 -5.24 -4.79 2.53
C LEU A 53 -5.54 -4.84 4.02
N LEU A 54 -5.26 -3.77 4.76
CA LEU A 54 -5.40 -3.70 6.22
C LEU A 54 -6.34 -2.56 6.60
N LYS A 55 -7.17 -2.74 7.62
CA LYS A 55 -7.86 -1.61 8.23
C LYS A 55 -6.89 -0.85 9.13
N THR A 56 -7.11 0.44 9.33
CA THR A 56 -6.18 1.28 10.12
C THR A 56 -6.08 0.82 11.56
N GLU A 57 -7.16 0.30 12.14
CA GLU A 57 -7.24 -0.26 13.49
C GLU A 57 -6.51 -1.60 13.65
N GLU A 58 -6.25 -2.32 12.55
CA GLU A 58 -5.49 -3.58 12.55
C GLU A 58 -3.97 -3.33 12.56
N MET A 59 -3.55 -2.09 12.28
CA MET A 59 -2.14 -1.73 12.25
C MET A 59 -1.61 -1.48 13.66
N SER A 60 -0.48 -2.11 13.99
CA SER A 60 0.28 -1.74 15.19
C SER A 60 0.72 -0.27 15.11
N SER A 61 0.93 0.38 16.26
CA SER A 61 1.38 1.79 16.30
C SER A 61 2.65 2.03 15.48
N GLY A 62 3.58 1.06 15.47
CA GLY A 62 4.79 1.13 14.67
C GLY A 62 4.53 1.02 13.16
N LEU A 63 3.63 0.12 12.75
CA LEU A 63 3.25 -0.01 11.34
C LEU A 63 2.49 1.23 10.86
N LYS A 64 1.56 1.75 11.68
CA LYS A 64 0.80 2.96 11.38
C LYS A 64 1.71 4.16 11.16
N LYS A 65 2.74 4.34 11.99
CA LYS A 65 3.75 5.39 11.82
C LYS A 65 4.51 5.26 10.50
N ARG A 66 5.09 4.07 10.22
CA ARG A 66 5.82 3.82 8.96
C ARG A 66 4.93 4.01 7.73
N TYR A 67 3.67 3.59 7.81
CA TYR A 67 2.71 3.75 6.72
C TYR A 67 2.36 5.22 6.48
N GLN A 68 2.24 6.02 7.54
CA GLN A 68 2.02 7.45 7.42
C GLN A 68 3.23 8.16 6.78
N GLU A 69 4.45 7.85 7.23
CA GLU A 69 5.69 8.37 6.63
C GLU A 69 5.80 8.01 5.14
N PHE A 70 5.44 6.77 4.77
CA PHE A 70 5.37 6.34 3.38
C PHE A 70 4.39 7.18 2.55
N LYS A 71 3.18 7.44 3.06
CA LYS A 71 2.19 8.27 2.36
C LYS A 71 2.69 9.70 2.14
N GLU A 72 3.37 10.28 3.13
CA GLU A 72 3.94 11.63 3.05
C GLU A 72 5.05 11.72 2.00
N MET A 73 5.96 10.74 1.99
CA MET A 73 7.01 10.63 0.97
C MET A 73 6.40 10.51 -0.44
N MET A 74 5.42 9.63 -0.63
CA MET A 74 4.73 9.45 -1.92
C MET A 74 4.01 10.73 -2.38
N ALA A 75 3.40 11.47 -1.45
CA ALA A 75 2.74 12.74 -1.75
C ALA A 75 3.74 13.82 -2.19
N GLN A 76 4.92 13.87 -1.56
CA GLN A 76 6.00 14.78 -1.93
C GLN A 76 6.62 14.45 -3.29
N ASP A 77 6.80 13.17 -3.61
CA ASP A 77 7.34 12.75 -4.91
C ASP A 77 6.34 13.05 -6.03
N LEU A 78 5.05 12.85 -5.78
CA LEU A 78 4.01 13.18 -6.75
C LEU A 78 3.92 14.69 -7.01
N SER A 79 3.99 15.53 -5.97
CA SER A 79 3.93 16.99 -6.13
C SER A 79 5.13 17.52 -6.91
N LYS A 80 6.33 16.99 -6.67
CA LYS A 80 7.54 17.31 -7.45
C LYS A 80 7.43 16.88 -8.91
N SER A 81 6.83 15.73 -9.19
CA SER A 81 6.65 15.22 -10.55
C SER A 81 5.64 16.01 -11.40
N LEU A 82 4.75 16.79 -10.75
CA LEU A 82 3.73 17.63 -11.39
C LEU A 82 4.18 19.09 -11.58
N THR A 83 5.31 19.48 -10.98
CA THR A 83 5.86 20.85 -11.04
C THR A 83 7.13 20.97 -11.88
N GLN A 84 7.60 19.86 -12.46
CA GLN A 84 8.61 19.82 -13.52
C GLN A 84 7.96 19.57 -14.88
#